data_AF-A0A4P7F4P2-F1
#
_entry.id   AF-A0A4P7F4P2-F1
#
_cell.length_a   1.000
_cell.length_b   1.000
_cell.length_c   1.000
_cell.angle_alpha   90.00
_cell.angle_beta   90.00
_cell.angle_gamma   90.00
#
_symmetry.space_group_name_H-M   'P 1'
#
loop_
_entity.id
_entity.type
_entity.pdbx_description
1 polymer ?
#
loop_
_entity_poly.entity_id
_entity_poly.type
_entity_poly.pdbx_seq_one_letter_code
_entity_poly.pdbx_strand_id
1 'polypeptide(L)'
;MARSTTPRKRGISLLDAIIVIGGVLLIVVFNRMSISKLQRSLPNVNSQIVGEWKATRGSERLIFRPDKTISVIDPSPADAPAPASPPPAQTPNAAEPAAPAAAPAAPAEQSGKYQLASTGSVYIQLDNGKKYVTTLKPETPNRFDLIDNATQGVSTFERVP
;
A
#
# COMPACT_ATOMS: atom_id res chain seq x y z
N MET A 1 32.05 -27.35 68.42
CA MET A 1 32.64 -26.14 67.83
C MET A 1 32.29 -26.11 66.35
N ALA A 2 31.36 -25.25 65.92
CA ALA A 2 30.93 -25.16 64.52
C ALA A 2 31.69 -24.02 63.81
N ARG A 3 32.37 -24.31 62.68
CA ARG A 3 33.01 -23.31 61.84
C ARG A 3 31.97 -22.69 60.92
N SER A 4 31.75 -21.39 61.07
CA SER A 4 30.95 -20.57 60.16
C SER A 4 31.72 -20.33 58.87
N THR A 5 31.26 -20.86 57.74
CA THR A 5 31.78 -20.50 56.42
C THR A 5 30.95 -19.35 55.85
N THR A 6 31.52 -18.16 55.80
CA THR A 6 30.88 -16.99 55.18
C THR A 6 30.93 -17.12 53.66
N PRO A 7 29.81 -16.94 52.92
CA PRO A 7 29.82 -16.97 51.47
C PRO A 7 30.52 -15.72 50.91
N ARG A 8 31.67 -15.93 50.25
CA ARG A 8 32.42 -14.88 49.56
C ARG A 8 31.63 -14.42 48.32
N LYS A 9 30.96 -13.26 48.44
CA LYS A 9 30.28 -12.57 47.33
C LYS A 9 31.33 -12.18 46.28
N ARG A 10 31.47 -12.95 45.19
CA ARG A 10 32.34 -12.60 44.06
C ARG A 10 31.65 -11.47 43.28
N GLY A 11 32.09 -10.23 43.49
CA GLY A 11 31.69 -9.11 42.64
C GLY A 11 32.13 -9.37 41.20
N ILE A 12 31.28 -9.01 40.25
CA ILE A 12 31.60 -9.05 38.82
C ILE A 12 32.90 -8.27 38.63
N SER A 13 33.91 -8.91 38.05
CA SER A 13 35.18 -8.24 37.76
C SER A 13 34.91 -7.12 36.76
N LEU A 14 35.49 -5.93 36.98
CA LEU A 14 35.37 -4.80 36.06
C LEU A 14 35.70 -5.21 34.61
N LEU A 15 36.63 -6.15 34.47
CA LEU A 15 37.04 -6.70 33.18
C LEU A 15 35.94 -7.52 32.51
N ASP A 16 35.17 -8.32 33.28
CA ASP A 16 33.98 -9.03 32.77
C ASP A 16 32.89 -8.05 32.34
N ALA A 17 32.67 -6.98 33.10
CA ALA A 17 31.70 -5.94 32.74
C ALA A 17 32.07 -5.23 31.43
N ILE A 18 33.35 -4.91 31.23
CA ILE A 18 33.83 -4.27 29.98
C ILE A 18 33.67 -5.20 28.78
N ILE A 19 33.99 -6.49 28.92
CA ILE A 19 33.84 -7.46 27.84
C ILE A 19 32.37 -7.63 27.45
N VAL A 20 31.46 -7.71 28.43
CA VAL A 20 30.02 -7.86 28.18
C VAL A 20 29.46 -6.59 27.52
N ILE A 21 29.76 -5.41 28.04
CA ILE A 21 29.28 -4.15 27.47
C ILE A 21 29.84 -3.92 26.06
N GLY A 22 31.14 -4.17 25.88
CA GLY A 22 31.80 -4.08 24.59
C GLY A 22 31.20 -5.04 23.56
N GLY A 23 30.96 -6.29 23.96
CA GLY A 23 30.31 -7.31 23.11
C GLY A 23 28.89 -6.90 22.68
N VAL A 24 28.07 -6.41 23.63
CA VAL A 24 26.71 -5.95 23.32
C VAL A 24 26.73 -4.75 22.36
N LEU A 25 27.59 -3.76 22.60
CA LEU A 25 27.72 -2.60 21.70
C LEU A 25 28.16 -3.01 20.29
N LEU A 26 29.10 -3.95 20.18
CA LEU A 26 29.60 -4.45 18.90
C LEU A 26 28.48 -5.17 18.13
N ILE A 27 27.68 -5.99 18.80
CA ILE A 27 26.49 -6.64 18.19
C ILE A 27 25.47 -5.60 17.72
N VAL A 28 25.19 -4.58 18.52
CA VAL A 28 24.24 -3.51 18.16
C VAL A 28 24.72 -2.74 16.93
N VAL A 29 26.00 -2.33 16.90
CA VAL A 29 26.57 -1.59 15.75
C VAL A 29 26.59 -2.47 14.50
N PHE A 30 26.96 -3.74 14.63
CA PHE A 30 26.99 -4.69 13.52
C PHE A 30 25.60 -4.95 12.93
N ASN A 31 24.58 -5.14 13.79
CA ASN A 31 23.19 -5.25 13.34
C ASN A 31 22.72 -3.97 12.64
N ARG A 32 23.06 -2.80 13.19
CA ARG A 32 22.67 -1.51 12.60
C ARG A 32 23.29 -1.30 11.22
N MET A 33 24.58 -1.62 11.06
CA MET A 33 25.26 -1.55 9.77
C MET A 33 24.72 -2.56 8.75
N SER A 34 24.39 -3.78 9.19
CA SER A 34 23.82 -4.79 8.29
C SER A 34 22.48 -4.33 7.71
N ILE A 35 21.58 -3.79 8.55
CA ILE A 35 20.27 -3.28 8.10
C ILE A 35 20.45 -2.11 7.12
N SER A 36 21.38 -1.18 7.37
CA SER A 36 21.62 -0.04 6.47
C SER A 36 22.20 -0.45 5.11
N LYS A 37 22.98 -1.54 5.03
CA LYS A 37 23.49 -2.06 3.74
C LYS A 37 22.37 -2.65 2.89
N LEU A 38 21.43 -3.38 3.49
CA LEU A 38 20.25 -3.90 2.78
C LEU A 38 19.35 -2.77 2.27
N GLN A 39 19.21 -1.68 3.01
CA GLN A 39 18.37 -0.54 2.60
C GLN A 39 18.92 0.24 1.39
N ARG A 40 20.24 0.27 1.17
CA ARG A 40 20.84 0.90 -0.02
C ARG A 40 20.80 0.03 -1.27
N SER A 41 20.72 -1.29 -1.12
CA SER A 41 20.59 -2.21 -2.25
C SER A 41 19.15 -2.41 -2.71
N LEU A 42 18.17 -2.02 -1.89
CA LEU A 42 16.77 -2.10 -2.29
C LEU A 42 16.48 -0.94 -3.25
N PRO A 43 16.02 -1.22 -4.48
CA PRO A 43 15.66 -0.17 -5.42
C PRO A 43 14.66 0.77 -4.76
N ASN A 44 14.78 2.07 -5.05
CA ASN A 44 13.91 3.09 -4.47
C ASN A 44 12.46 2.87 -4.93
N VAL A 45 11.72 2.04 -4.19
CA VAL A 45 10.33 1.67 -4.43
C VAL A 45 9.40 2.88 -4.46
N ASN A 46 9.80 3.99 -3.82
CA ASN A 46 9.04 5.24 -3.88
C ASN A 46 9.03 5.84 -5.28
N SER A 47 10.14 5.73 -6.02
CA SER A 47 10.18 6.17 -7.42
C SER A 47 9.43 5.22 -8.36
N GLN A 48 9.29 3.95 -7.98
CA GLN A 48 8.66 2.93 -8.81
C GLN A 48 7.13 3.06 -8.80
N ILE A 49 6.52 3.38 -7.65
CA ILE A 49 5.06 3.47 -7.55
C ILE A 49 4.46 4.77 -8.07
N VAL A 50 5.23 5.87 -8.07
CA VAL A 50 4.73 7.17 -8.52
C VAL A 50 4.39 7.12 -10.01
N GLY A 51 3.23 7.68 -10.35
CA GLY A 51 2.69 7.72 -11.70
C GLY A 51 1.24 7.28 -11.77
N GLU A 52 0.75 7.16 -13.00
CA GLU A 52 -0.58 6.67 -13.30
C GLU A 52 -0.54 5.16 -13.56
N TRP A 53 -1.56 4.48 -13.04
CA TRP A 53 -1.75 3.05 -13.16
C TRP A 53 -3.18 2.78 -13.59
N LYS A 54 -3.37 1.79 -14.44
CA LYS A 54 -4.68 1.39 -14.95
C LYS A 54 -4.96 -0.05 -14.60
N ALA A 55 -6.18 -0.36 -14.18
CA ALA A 55 -6.59 -1.73 -13.96
C ALA A 55 -6.50 -2.54 -15.26
N THR A 56 -5.96 -3.76 -15.19
CA THR A 56 -5.94 -4.68 -16.34
C THR A 56 -7.37 -5.07 -16.75
N ARG A 57 -8.29 -5.09 -15.78
CA ARG A 57 -9.70 -5.45 -15.98
C ARG A 57 -10.61 -4.29 -15.56
N GLY A 58 -10.70 -3.26 -16.39
CA GLY A 58 -11.63 -2.15 -16.19
C GLY A 58 -11.08 -0.80 -16.65
N SER A 59 -11.84 0.25 -16.38
CA SER A 59 -11.47 1.65 -16.60
C SER A 59 -10.97 2.34 -15.32
N GLU A 60 -10.82 1.61 -14.21
CA GLU A 60 -10.28 2.12 -12.95
C GLU A 60 -8.82 2.56 -13.11
N ARG A 61 -8.49 3.73 -12.54
CA ARG A 61 -7.14 4.29 -12.57
C ARG A 61 -6.69 4.71 -11.18
N LEU A 62 -5.41 4.53 -10.90
CA LEU A 62 -4.76 4.96 -9.67
C LEU A 62 -3.65 5.94 -10.02
N ILE A 63 -3.63 7.09 -9.36
CA ILE A 63 -2.58 8.10 -9.52
C ILE A 63 -1.86 8.23 -8.20
N PHE A 64 -0.62 7.74 -8.14
CA PHE A 64 0.25 7.91 -6.98
C PHE A 64 1.13 9.14 -7.17
N ARG A 65 1.06 10.06 -6.21
CA ARG A 65 1.80 11.32 -6.24
C ARG A 65 3.00 11.26 -5.28
N PRO A 66 4.09 11.98 -5.58
CA PRO A 66 5.31 11.95 -4.77
C PRO A 66 5.13 12.50 -3.34
N ASP A 67 4.03 13.23 -3.09
CA ASP A 67 3.64 13.76 -1.78
C ASP A 67 2.92 12.74 -0.88
N LYS A 68 2.90 11.46 -1.27
CA LYS A 68 2.24 10.34 -0.57
C LYS A 68 0.72 10.36 -0.62
N THR A 69 0.14 11.12 -1.56
CA THR A 69 -1.29 11.08 -1.84
C THR A 69 -1.61 10.15 -3.00
N ILE A 70 -2.81 9.58 -2.99
CA ILE A 70 -3.32 8.73 -4.07
C ILE A 70 -4.71 9.22 -4.48
N SER A 71 -4.99 9.16 -5.78
CA SER A 71 -6.32 9.35 -6.33
C SER A 71 -6.75 8.08 -7.05
N VAL A 72 -7.91 7.55 -6.68
CA VAL A 72 -8.58 6.43 -7.35
C VAL A 72 -9.69 7.01 -8.19
N ILE A 73 -9.61 6.81 -9.50
CA ILE A 73 -10.64 7.21 -10.44
C ILE A 73 -11.42 5.94 -10.74
N ASP A 74 -12.55 5.80 -10.04
CA ASP A 74 -13.50 4.75 -10.38
C ASP A 74 -14.10 5.07 -11.75
N PRO A 75 -14.34 4.07 -12.60
CA PRO A 75 -15.02 4.32 -13.85
C PRO A 75 -16.40 4.89 -13.55
N SER A 76 -16.67 6.08 -14.08
CA SER A 76 -18.01 6.64 -14.05
C SER A 76 -18.96 5.59 -14.64
N PRO A 77 -20.16 5.36 -14.09
CA PRO A 77 -21.15 4.44 -14.66
C PRO A 77 -21.54 4.80 -16.11
N ALA A 78 -21.09 5.94 -16.65
CA ALA A 78 -21.20 6.30 -18.06
C ALA A 78 -20.29 5.47 -19.01
N ASP A 79 -19.24 4.83 -18.52
CA ASP A 79 -18.36 3.93 -19.30
C ASP A 79 -18.72 2.44 -19.13
N ALA A 80 -19.72 2.12 -18.29
CA ALA A 80 -20.34 0.81 -18.35
C ALA A 80 -21.05 0.69 -19.71
N PRO A 81 -20.89 -0.40 -20.46
CA PRO A 81 -21.76 -0.63 -21.61
C PRO A 81 -23.19 -0.51 -21.10
N ALA A 82 -23.95 0.42 -21.67
CA ALA A 82 -25.34 0.63 -21.33
C ALA A 82 -26.01 -0.76 -21.23
N PRO A 83 -26.72 -1.09 -20.13
CA PRO A 83 -27.49 -2.32 -20.10
C PRO A 83 -28.34 -2.32 -21.36
N ALA A 84 -28.15 -3.33 -22.20
CA ALA A 84 -28.80 -3.43 -23.49
C ALA A 84 -30.28 -3.09 -23.32
N SER A 85 -30.70 -1.97 -23.92
CA SER A 85 -32.09 -1.56 -23.93
C SER A 85 -32.92 -2.79 -24.31
N PRO A 86 -33.92 -3.22 -23.51
CA PRO A 86 -34.85 -4.23 -23.99
C PRO A 86 -35.46 -3.73 -25.31
N PRO A 87 -35.68 -4.62 -26.29
CA PRO A 87 -36.14 -4.22 -27.63
C PRO A 87 -37.42 -3.37 -27.51
N PRO A 88 -37.63 -2.37 -28.40
CA PRO A 88 -38.75 -1.45 -28.26
C PRO A 88 -40.06 -2.21 -28.43
N ALA A 89 -40.75 -2.47 -27.32
CA ALA A 89 -42.16 -2.79 -27.33
C ALA A 89 -42.91 -1.51 -27.68
N GLN A 90 -43.33 -1.42 -28.94
CA GLN A 90 -44.21 -0.37 -29.42
C GLN A 90 -45.49 -0.34 -28.57
N THR A 91 -45.73 0.77 -27.88
CA THR A 91 -47.09 1.21 -27.52
C THR A 91 -47.16 2.72 -27.73
N PRO A 92 -48.15 3.22 -28.49
CA PRO A 92 -48.31 4.64 -28.69
C PRO A 92 -49.11 5.23 -27.52
N ASN A 93 -48.78 6.50 -27.20
CA ASN A 93 -49.66 7.50 -26.61
C ASN A 93 -49.64 7.67 -25.07
N ALA A 94 -48.96 8.73 -24.61
CA ALA A 94 -49.50 9.83 -23.79
C ALA A 94 -48.36 10.57 -23.06
N ALA A 95 -48.40 11.90 -23.10
CA ALA A 95 -47.33 12.81 -22.71
C ALA A 95 -47.00 12.82 -21.20
N GLU A 96 -45.71 12.88 -20.86
CA GLU A 96 -45.22 13.33 -19.54
C GLU A 96 -43.95 14.19 -19.72
N PRO A 97 -43.75 15.29 -18.97
CA PRO A 97 -42.78 16.33 -19.30
C PRO A 97 -41.33 15.87 -19.12
N ALA A 98 -40.48 16.18 -20.11
CA ALA A 98 -39.05 15.95 -20.05
C ALA A 98 -38.41 16.72 -18.86
N ALA A 99 -38.01 15.99 -17.83
CA ALA A 99 -37.08 16.50 -16.82
C ALA A 99 -35.71 16.79 -17.50
N PRO A 100 -35.02 17.89 -17.16
CA PRO A 100 -33.76 18.24 -17.80
C PRO A 100 -32.72 17.15 -17.55
N ALA A 101 -32.08 16.71 -18.63
CA ALA A 101 -30.96 15.77 -18.62
C ALA A 101 -29.90 16.26 -17.62
N ALA A 102 -29.74 15.53 -16.51
CA ALA A 102 -28.66 15.76 -15.56
C ALA A 102 -27.34 15.59 -16.33
N ALA A 103 -26.47 16.60 -16.22
CA ALA A 103 -25.13 16.57 -16.78
C ALA A 103 -24.41 15.26 -16.38
N PRO A 104 -23.57 14.66 -17.27
CA PRO A 104 -22.85 13.44 -16.94
C PRO A 104 -22.05 13.66 -15.66
N ALA A 105 -22.36 12.85 -14.64
CA ALA A 105 -21.66 12.88 -13.37
C ALA A 105 -20.17 12.63 -13.62
N ALA A 106 -19.33 13.58 -13.20
CA ALA A 106 -17.88 13.42 -13.24
C ALA A 106 -17.49 12.08 -12.59
N PRO A 107 -16.44 11.39 -13.09
CA PRO A 107 -15.92 10.19 -12.45
C PRO A 107 -15.73 10.43 -10.95
N ALA A 108 -16.18 9.48 -10.13
CA ALA A 108 -16.03 9.58 -8.69
C ALA A 108 -14.54 9.42 -8.35
N GLU A 109 -13.86 10.54 -8.13
CA GLU A 109 -12.47 10.55 -7.67
C GLU A 109 -12.43 10.34 -6.15
N GLN A 110 -11.84 9.24 -5.71
CA GLN A 110 -11.60 8.97 -4.30
C GLN A 110 -10.15 9.29 -3.97
N SER A 111 -9.93 10.22 -3.04
CA SER A 111 -8.59 10.55 -2.57
C SER A 111 -8.19 9.71 -1.35
N GLY A 112 -6.89 9.66 -1.10
CA GLY A 112 -6.33 8.97 0.05
C GLY A 112 -4.84 9.22 0.23
N LYS A 113 -4.25 8.43 1.12
CA LYS A 113 -2.82 8.43 1.42
C LYS A 113 -2.23 7.04 1.23
N TYR A 114 -0.95 7.00 0.91
CA TYR A 114 -0.21 5.75 0.85
C TYR A 114 1.10 5.80 1.64
N GLN A 115 1.55 4.64 2.10
CA GLN A 115 2.79 4.47 2.84
C GLN A 115 3.57 3.28 2.28
N LEU A 116 4.87 3.47 2.05
CA LEU A 116 5.76 2.37 1.67
C LEU A 116 6.42 1.77 2.89
N ALA A 117 6.44 0.45 2.97
CA ALA A 117 7.27 -0.29 3.89
C ALA A 117 8.60 -0.69 3.24
N SER A 118 9.59 -0.99 4.09
CA SER A 118 10.95 -1.36 3.71
C SER A 118 11.08 -2.65 2.88
N THR A 119 9.99 -3.40 2.68
CA THR A 119 9.93 -4.65 1.91
C THR A 119 9.29 -4.48 0.52
N GLY A 120 8.99 -3.25 0.09
CA GLY A 120 8.28 -2.99 -1.17
C GLY A 120 6.75 -3.14 -1.07
N SER A 121 6.24 -3.43 0.12
CA SER A 121 4.81 -3.37 0.40
C SER A 121 4.34 -1.92 0.46
N VAL A 122 3.18 -1.65 -0.10
CA VAL A 122 2.53 -0.34 -0.09
C VAL A 122 1.16 -0.48 0.53
N TYR A 123 0.94 0.30 1.58
CA TYR A 123 -0.33 0.40 2.28
C TYR A 123 -1.06 1.64 1.82
N ILE A 124 -2.31 1.48 1.41
CA ILE A 124 -3.15 2.55 0.89
C ILE A 124 -4.36 2.68 1.81
N GLN A 125 -4.69 3.92 2.16
CA GLN A 125 -5.87 4.25 2.93
C GLN A 125 -6.60 5.38 2.20
N LEU A 126 -7.81 5.08 1.73
CA LEU A 126 -8.69 6.05 1.10
C LEU A 126 -9.49 6.82 2.17
N ASP A 127 -9.93 8.03 1.82
CA ASP A 127 -10.70 8.90 2.71
C ASP A 127 -12.09 8.33 3.02
N ASN A 128 -12.62 7.44 2.17
CA ASN A 128 -13.85 6.68 2.43
C ASN A 128 -13.65 5.52 3.44
N GLY A 129 -12.45 5.36 3.98
CA GLY A 129 -12.11 4.33 4.97
C GLY A 129 -11.67 2.99 4.37
N LYS A 130 -11.74 2.81 3.05
CA LYS A 130 -11.22 1.59 2.38
C LYS A 130 -9.71 1.53 2.51
N LYS A 131 -9.21 0.31 2.72
CA LYS A 131 -7.78 0.03 2.89
C LYS A 131 -7.35 -1.02 1.90
N TYR A 132 -6.23 -0.76 1.25
CA TYR A 132 -5.64 -1.68 0.29
C TYR A 132 -4.18 -1.92 0.64
N VAL A 133 -3.69 -3.07 0.22
CA VAL A 133 -2.28 -3.42 0.29
C VAL A 133 -1.83 -3.90 -1.08
N THR A 134 -0.63 -3.50 -1.48
CA THR A 134 0.04 -4.06 -2.65
C THR A 134 1.51 -4.32 -2.33
N THR A 135 2.18 -5.09 -3.17
CA THR A 135 3.62 -5.35 -3.07
C THR A 135 4.24 -5.15 -4.45
N LEU A 136 5.16 -4.20 -4.53
CA LEU A 136 5.94 -3.95 -5.73
C LEU A 136 7.05 -4.98 -5.82
N LYS A 137 7.07 -5.72 -6.92
CA LYS A 137 8.13 -6.70 -7.20
C LYS A 137 9.15 -6.07 -8.15
N PRO A 138 10.45 -6.15 -7.85
CA PRO A 138 11.50 -5.66 -8.75
C PRO A 138 11.47 -6.32 -10.13
N GLU A 139 10.98 -7.56 -10.20
CA GLU A 139 10.85 -8.35 -11.44
C GLU A 139 9.74 -7.83 -12.37
N THR A 140 8.72 -7.18 -11.81
CA THR A 140 7.57 -6.65 -12.55
C THR A 140 7.32 -5.19 -12.17
N PRO A 141 8.21 -4.25 -12.51
CA PRO A 141 8.14 -2.87 -12.04
C PRO A 141 6.95 -2.08 -12.59
N ASN A 142 6.36 -2.54 -13.70
CA ASN A 142 5.21 -1.90 -14.35
C ASN A 142 3.88 -2.60 -14.04
N ARG A 143 3.86 -3.53 -13.07
CA ARG A 143 2.65 -4.27 -12.71
C ARG A 143 2.63 -4.60 -11.23
N PHE A 144 1.49 -4.38 -10.59
CA PHE A 144 1.25 -4.86 -9.24
C PHE A 144 -0.20 -5.34 -9.07
N ASP A 145 -0.41 -6.11 -8.01
CA ASP A 145 -1.75 -6.55 -7.61
C ASP A 145 -2.18 -5.77 -6.37
N LEU A 146 -3.30 -5.04 -6.49
CA LEU A 146 -3.95 -4.33 -5.40
C LEU A 146 -4.89 -5.29 -4.67
N ILE A 147 -4.72 -5.42 -3.36
CA ILE A 147 -5.51 -6.31 -2.52
C ILE A 147 -6.36 -5.46 -1.60
N ASP A 148 -7.68 -5.61 -1.67
CA ASP A 148 -8.61 -5.02 -0.70
C ASP A 148 -8.48 -5.75 0.63
N ASN A 149 -8.14 -5.03 1.70
CA ASN A 149 -7.93 -5.63 3.01
C ASN A 149 -9.22 -6.20 3.62
N ALA A 150 -10.39 -5.65 3.29
CA ALA A 150 -11.68 -6.08 3.82
C ALA A 150 -12.22 -7.31 3.09
N THR A 151 -12.17 -7.30 1.76
CA THR A 151 -12.76 -8.36 0.92
C THR A 151 -11.77 -9.41 0.45
N GLN A 152 -10.46 -9.15 0.61
CA GLN A 152 -9.38 -9.94 0.00
C GLN A 152 -9.48 -10.02 -1.54
N GLY A 153 -10.28 -9.15 -2.15
CA GLY A 153 -10.38 -9.01 -3.61
C GLY A 153 -9.06 -8.53 -4.18
N VAL A 154 -8.64 -9.13 -5.29
CA VAL A 154 -7.38 -8.82 -5.96
C VAL A 154 -7.66 -8.17 -7.32
N SER A 155 -7.17 -6.95 -7.52
CA SER A 155 -7.24 -6.20 -8.77
C SER A 155 -5.83 -5.94 -9.30
N THR A 156 -5.54 -6.39 -10.52
CA THR A 156 -4.23 -6.15 -11.14
C THR A 156 -4.21 -4.78 -11.82
N PHE A 157 -3.12 -4.04 -11.60
CA PHE A 157 -2.85 -2.75 -12.22
C PHE A 157 -1.54 -2.76 -12.99
N GLU A 158 -1.52 -2.04 -14.11
CA GLU A 158 -0.37 -1.85 -14.97
C GLU A 158 -0.04 -0.35 -15.10
N ARG A 159 1.24 -0.04 -15.20
CA ARG A 159 1.73 1.34 -15.29
C ARG A 159 1.41 1.91 -16.66
N VAL A 160 0.84 3.12 -16.68
CA VAL A 160 0.63 3.86 -17.93
C VAL A 160 1.97 4.47 -18.36
N PRO A 161 2.42 4.24 -19.62
CA PRO A 161 3.69 4.78 -20.13
C PRO A 161 3.68 6.30 -20.29
#